data_AF-A0A0S4MRZ6-F1
#
_entry.id   AF-A0A0S4MRZ6-F1
#
_cell.length_a   1.000
_cell.length_b   1.000
_cell.length_c   1.000
_cell.angle_alpha   90.00
_cell.angle_beta   90.00
_cell.angle_gamma   90.00
#
_symmetry.space_group_name_H-M   'P 1'
#
loop_
_entity.id
_entity.type
_entity.pdbx_description
1 polymer ?
#
loop_
_entity_poly.entity_id
_entity_poly.type
_entity_poly.pdbx_seq_one_letter_code
_entity_poly.pdbx_strand_id
1 'polypeptide(L)'
;MSNKTKAIILIIVCVLIGFALGVVIDRVALKGIYHGEKRDGLKEYRRELIKRLNLSKEQQVQLDTILGWSQKEFKKLSKEFKPKFDSLRNVVRDSIRSILTLEQLDEFEKMIKETEKNGRR
;
A
#
# COMPACT_ATOMS: atom_id res chain seq x y z
N MET A 1 -3.56 -43.90 -16.43
CA MET A 1 -3.43 -42.48 -16.83
C MET A 1 -2.31 -42.34 -17.85
N SER A 2 -2.60 -41.79 -19.02
CA SER A 2 -1.58 -41.50 -20.04
C SER A 2 -0.58 -40.47 -19.52
N ASN A 3 0.69 -40.56 -19.94
CA ASN A 3 1.72 -39.57 -19.59
C ASN A 3 1.31 -38.15 -19.98
N LYS A 4 0.49 -38.01 -21.04
CA LYS A 4 -0.12 -36.74 -21.45
C LYS A 4 -1.07 -36.19 -20.39
N THR A 5 -1.91 -37.03 -19.80
CA THR A 5 -2.85 -36.66 -18.73
C THR A 5 -2.10 -36.22 -17.46
N LYS A 6 -0.99 -36.88 -17.12
CA LYS A 6 -0.14 -36.51 -15.98
C LYS A 6 0.52 -35.14 -16.20
N ALA A 7 1.02 -34.89 -17.40
CA ALA A 7 1.63 -33.60 -17.75
C ALA A 7 0.62 -32.43 -17.70
N ILE A 8 -0.60 -32.65 -18.21
CA ILE A 8 -1.68 -31.65 -18.16
C ILE A 8 -2.07 -31.31 -16.71
N ILE A 9 -2.20 -32.32 -15.84
CA ILE A 9 -2.51 -32.10 -14.43
C ILE A 9 -1.39 -31.31 -13.74
N LEU A 10 -0.12 -31.60 -14.05
CA LEU A 10 1.03 -30.92 -13.46
C LEU A 10 1.06 -29.43 -13.85
N ILE A 11 0.77 -29.11 -15.11
CA ILE A 11 0.66 -27.73 -15.59
C ILE A 11 -0.48 -26.98 -14.90
N ILE A 12 -1.66 -27.60 -14.78
CA ILE A 12 -2.82 -26.99 -14.12
C ILE A 12 -2.50 -26.71 -12.64
N VAL A 13 -1.84 -27.63 -11.95
CA VAL A 13 -1.42 -27.44 -10.55
C VAL A 13 -0.41 -26.29 -10.41
N CYS A 14 0.58 -26.19 -11.31
CA CYS A 14 1.53 -25.08 -11.31
C CYS A 14 0.85 -23.72 -11.55
N VAL A 15 -0.12 -23.65 -12.46
CA VAL A 15 -0.89 -22.42 -12.74
C VAL A 15 -1.75 -22.04 -11.53
N LEU A 16 -2.42 -23.00 -10.88
CA LEU A 16 -3.22 -22.74 -9.69
C LEU A 16 -2.37 -22.29 -8.50
N ILE A 17 -1.17 -22.85 -8.33
CA ILE A 17 -0.21 -22.40 -7.31
C ILE A 17 0.30 -21.00 -7.62
N GLY A 18 0.65 -20.71 -8.87
CA GLY A 18 1.06 -19.37 -9.32
C GLY A 18 -0.06 -18.33 -9.12
N PHE A 19 -1.31 -18.69 -9.40
CA PHE A 19 -2.48 -17.84 -9.19
C PHE A 19 -2.75 -17.61 -7.69
N ALA A 20 -2.67 -18.66 -6.86
CA ALA A 20 -2.82 -18.54 -5.41
C ALA A 20 -1.73 -17.65 -4.80
N LEU A 21 -0.48 -17.79 -5.25
CA LEU A 21 0.64 -16.93 -4.83
C LEU A 21 0.46 -15.49 -5.30
N GLY A 22 -0.02 -15.27 -6.53
CA GLY A 22 -0.36 -13.95 -7.06
C GLY A 22 -1.44 -13.25 -6.22
N VAL A 23 -2.51 -13.95 -5.85
CA VAL A 23 -3.59 -13.41 -5.01
C VAL A 23 -3.12 -13.10 -3.58
N VAL A 24 -2.16 -13.87 -3.04
CA VAL A 24 -1.59 -13.62 -1.72
C VAL A 24 -0.65 -12.41 -1.73
N ILE A 25 0.18 -12.25 -2.76
CA ILE A 25 1.04 -11.07 -2.93
C ILE A 25 0.17 -9.82 -3.12
N ASP A 26 -0.88 -9.90 -3.94
CA ASP A 26 -1.81 -8.81 -4.15
C ASP A 26 -2.53 -8.43 -2.85
N ARG A 27 -3.01 -9.41 -2.07
CA ARG A 27 -3.61 -9.14 -0.75
C ARG A 27 -2.63 -8.60 0.29
N VAL A 28 -1.37 -9.03 0.33
CA VAL A 28 -0.41 -8.60 1.36
C VAL A 28 0.24 -7.26 0.98
N ALA A 29 0.61 -7.07 -0.28
CA ALA A 29 1.18 -5.83 -0.79
C ALA A 29 0.14 -4.70 -0.87
N LEU A 30 -1.10 -4.98 -1.34
CA LEU A 30 -2.14 -3.96 -1.34
C LEU A 30 -2.64 -3.65 0.08
N LYS A 31 -2.67 -4.61 1.01
CA LYS A 31 -3.06 -4.31 2.40
C LYS A 31 -2.01 -3.47 3.12
N GLY A 32 -0.73 -3.60 2.79
CA GLY A 32 0.34 -2.71 3.27
C GLY A 32 0.37 -1.33 2.62
N ILE A 33 -0.13 -1.19 1.38
CA ILE A 33 -0.11 0.08 0.62
C ILE A 33 -1.42 0.87 0.77
N TYR A 34 -2.56 0.20 0.97
CA TYR A 34 -3.90 0.82 0.98
C TYR A 34 -4.58 0.92 2.34
N HIS A 35 -4.18 0.18 3.37
CA HIS A 35 -4.76 0.40 4.70
C HIS A 35 -3.95 1.43 5.47
N GLY A 36 -4.59 2.58 5.70
CA GLY A 36 -4.23 3.56 6.70
C GLY A 36 -4.34 3.02 8.13
N GLU A 37 -3.76 1.86 8.46
CA GLU A 37 -3.46 1.49 9.86
C GLU A 37 -2.23 2.29 10.34
N LYS A 38 -2.40 3.61 10.30
CA LYS A 38 -1.43 4.60 10.74
C LYS A 38 -1.47 4.69 12.25
N ARG A 39 -0.85 3.73 12.93
CA ARG A 39 -0.37 3.92 14.31
C ARG A 39 0.63 2.89 14.81
N ASP A 40 0.66 1.69 14.23
CA ASP A 40 1.53 0.62 14.72
C ASP A 40 2.75 0.31 13.84
N GLY A 41 2.82 0.77 12.59
CA GLY A 41 3.96 0.50 11.71
C GLY A 41 5.31 0.98 12.26
N LEU A 42 5.37 2.19 12.83
CA LEU A 42 6.62 2.72 13.42
C LEU A 42 7.00 1.98 14.71
N LYS A 43 6.01 1.57 15.52
CA LYS A 43 6.22 0.81 16.76
C LYS A 43 6.66 -0.62 16.46
N GLU A 44 6.09 -1.25 15.44
CA GLU A 44 6.50 -2.56 14.93
C GLU A 44 7.93 -2.50 14.39
N TYR A 45 8.22 -1.51 13.55
CA TYR A 45 9.56 -1.28 13.01
C TYR A 45 10.60 -1.09 14.12
N ARG A 46 10.28 -0.26 15.13
CA ARG A 46 11.11 -0.10 16.32
C ARG A 46 11.35 -1.44 17.03
N ARG A 47 10.29 -2.19 17.33
CA ARG A 47 10.38 -3.50 18.01
C ARG A 47 11.27 -4.47 17.23
N GLU A 48 11.13 -4.48 15.91
CA GLU A 48 11.90 -5.36 15.04
C GLU A 48 13.38 -4.99 15.02
N LEU A 49 13.72 -3.69 14.97
CA LEU A 49 15.10 -3.23 15.07
C LEU A 49 15.74 -3.63 16.41
N ILE A 50 15.01 -3.44 17.52
CA ILE A 50 15.50 -3.81 18.85
C ILE A 50 15.78 -5.31 18.94
N LYS A 51 14.83 -6.13 18.47
CA LYS A 51 14.92 -7.59 18.53
C LYS A 51 16.03 -8.13 17.62
N ARG A 52 16.08 -7.68 16.36
CA ARG A 52 17.03 -8.21 15.37
C ARG A 52 18.47 -7.75 15.60
N LEU A 53 18.65 -6.52 16.08
CA LEU A 53 19.98 -5.94 16.30
C LEU A 53 20.44 -6.07 17.76
N ASN A 54 19.60 -6.66 18.62
CA ASN A 54 19.87 -6.86 20.05
C ASN A 54 20.34 -5.57 20.75
N LEU A 55 19.59 -4.49 20.55
CA LEU A 55 19.99 -3.15 20.99
C LEU A 55 20.01 -3.02 22.51
N SER A 56 21.08 -2.42 23.06
CA SER A 56 21.17 -2.06 24.48
C SER A 56 20.13 -1.00 24.87
N LYS A 57 19.91 -0.80 26.17
CA LYS A 57 18.95 0.23 26.65
C LYS A 57 19.34 1.63 26.18
N GLU A 58 20.63 1.95 26.18
CA GLU A 58 21.17 3.22 25.72
C GLU A 58 20.93 3.40 24.21
N GLN A 59 21.17 2.35 23.42
CA GLN A 59 20.91 2.36 21.97
C GLN A 59 19.41 2.48 21.66
N GLN A 60 18.53 1.92 22.49
CA GLN A 60 17.08 2.07 22.33
C GLN A 60 16.63 3.51 22.53
N VAL A 61 17.17 4.22 23.52
CA VAL A 61 16.87 5.65 23.75
C VAL A 61 17.35 6.50 22.58
N GLN A 62 18.50 6.18 22.00
CA GLN A 62 19.00 6.85 20.80
C GLN A 62 18.10 6.56 19.58
N LEU A 63 17.66 5.31 19.41
CA LEU A 63 16.73 4.92 18.36
C LEU A 63 15.39 5.69 18.47
N ASP A 64 14.84 5.81 19.68
CA ASP A 64 13.62 6.58 19.92
C ASP A 64 13.75 8.05 19.52
N THR A 65 14.92 8.63 19.81
CA THR A 65 15.25 10.00 19.41
C THR A 65 15.28 10.15 17.89
N ILE A 66 15.96 9.22 17.19
CA ILE A 66 16.09 9.23 15.72
C ILE A 66 14.72 9.06 15.06
N LEU A 67 13.93 8.07 15.50
CA LEU A 67 12.60 7.81 14.93
C LEU A 67 11.63 8.97 15.20
N GLY A 68 11.69 9.57 16.39
CA GLY A 68 10.88 10.72 16.75
C GLY A 68 11.19 11.97 15.93
N TRP A 69 12.48 12.26 15.69
CA TRP A 69 12.91 13.33 14.79
C TRP A 69 12.46 13.06 13.35
N SER A 70 12.74 11.85 12.84
CA SER A 70 12.39 11.44 11.47
C SER A 70 10.89 11.58 11.20
N GLN A 71 10.04 11.14 12.14
CA GLN A 71 8.59 11.29 12.02
C GLN A 71 8.14 12.76 11.88
N LYS A 72 8.80 13.69 12.59
CA LYS A 72 8.50 15.12 12.50
C LYS A 72 8.89 15.70 11.14
N GLU A 73 10.08 15.35 10.64
CA GLU A 73 10.56 15.81 9.33
C GLU A 73 9.70 15.26 8.18
N PHE A 74 9.36 13.97 8.21
CA PHE A 74 8.44 13.41 7.22
C PHE A 74 7.06 14.07 7.25
N LYS A 75 6.55 14.40 8.45
CA LYS A 75 5.27 15.13 8.57
C LYS A 75 5.38 16.54 8.00
N LYS A 76 6.49 17.24 8.20
CA LYS A 76 6.76 18.56 7.63
C LYS A 76 6.81 18.49 6.10
N LEU A 77 7.59 17.56 5.56
CA LEU A 77 7.69 17.32 4.13
C LEU A 77 6.33 16.98 3.52
N SER A 78 5.58 16.08 4.15
CA SER A 78 4.24 15.72 3.69
C SER A 78 3.31 16.92 3.61
N LYS A 79 3.34 17.83 4.59
CA LYS A 79 2.52 19.06 4.56
C LYS A 79 2.87 19.98 3.39
N GLU A 80 4.15 20.08 3.04
CA GLU A 80 4.62 20.91 1.94
C GLU A 80 4.21 20.36 0.57
N PHE A 81 4.34 19.04 0.38
CA PHE A 81 4.11 18.41 -0.91
C PHE A 81 2.66 17.96 -1.14
N LYS A 82 1.90 17.69 -0.08
CA LYS A 82 0.48 17.32 -0.17
C LYS A 82 -0.35 18.24 -1.07
N PRO A 83 -0.30 19.58 -0.96
CA PRO A 83 -1.11 20.46 -1.83
C PRO A 83 -0.72 20.33 -3.31
N LYS A 84 0.57 20.15 -3.62
CA LYS A 84 1.04 19.95 -4.99
C LYS A 84 0.52 18.63 -5.57
N PHE A 85 0.55 17.57 -4.77
CA PHE A 85 0.02 16.27 -5.16
C PHE A 85 -1.51 16.30 -5.35
N ASP A 86 -2.24 16.93 -4.43
CA ASP A 86 -3.69 17.06 -4.50
C ASP A 86 -4.10 17.89 -5.73
N SER A 87 -3.35 18.93 -6.09
CA SER A 87 -3.53 19.70 -7.32
C SER A 87 -3.34 18.86 -8.57
N LEU A 88 -2.22 18.12 -8.68
CA LEU A 88 -1.96 17.25 -9.83
C LEU A 88 -3.04 16.16 -9.98
N ARG A 89 -3.47 15.58 -8.85
CA ARG A 89 -4.55 14.59 -8.82
C ARG A 89 -5.84 15.15 -9.40
N ASN A 90 -6.19 16.39 -9.11
CA ASN A 90 -7.38 17.03 -9.66
C ASN A 90 -7.25 17.25 -11.17
N VAL A 91 -6.11 17.74 -11.65
CA VAL A 91 -5.85 17.91 -13.09
C VAL A 91 -5.99 16.59 -13.84
N VAL A 92 -5.44 15.51 -13.29
CA VAL A 92 -5.58 14.16 -13.89
C VAL A 92 -7.03 13.72 -13.90
N ARG A 93 -7.79 13.93 -12.82
CA ARG A 93 -9.22 13.59 -12.77
C ARG A 93 -10.03 14.37 -13.79
N ASP A 94 -9.76 15.65 -13.97
CA ASP A 94 -10.44 16.48 -14.97
C ASP A 94 -10.11 16.04 -16.39
N SER A 95 -8.84 15.67 -16.64
CA SER A 95 -8.42 15.10 -17.92
C SER A 95 -9.15 13.79 -18.21
N ILE A 96 -9.31 12.92 -17.20
CA ILE A 96 -10.10 11.69 -17.34
C ILE A 96 -11.55 12.02 -17.64
N ARG A 97 -12.20 12.93 -16.90
CA ARG A 97 -13.59 13.34 -17.14
C ARG A 97 -13.83 13.78 -18.58
N SER A 98 -12.86 14.47 -19.19
CA SER A 98 -12.99 15.00 -20.56
C SER A 98 -13.14 13.94 -21.65
N ILE A 99 -12.73 12.68 -21.38
CA ILE A 99 -12.77 11.58 -22.35
C ILE A 99 -13.87 10.55 -22.07
N LEU A 100 -14.66 10.73 -21.00
CA LEU A 100 -15.69 9.77 -20.60
C LEU A 100 -17.05 10.07 -21.22
N THR A 101 -17.83 9.02 -21.45
CA THR A 101 -19.27 9.15 -21.72
C THR A 101 -20.03 9.52 -20.45
N LEU A 102 -21.29 9.96 -20.58
CA LEU A 102 -22.14 10.30 -19.43
C LEU A 102 -22.33 9.14 -18.45
N GLU A 103 -22.49 7.93 -18.97
CA GLU A 103 -22.64 6.71 -18.15
C GLU A 103 -21.35 6.36 -17.40
N GLN A 104 -20.19 6.50 -18.06
CA GLN A 104 -18.89 6.26 -17.44
C GLN A 104 -18.52 7.32 -16.39
N LEU A 105 -18.98 8.55 -16.57
CA LEU A 105 -18.74 9.64 -15.64
C LEU A 105 -19.43 9.40 -14.29
N ASP A 106 -20.66 8.89 -14.29
CA ASP A 106 -21.36 8.54 -13.03
C ASP A 106 -20.60 7.49 -12.21
N GLU A 107 -20.10 6.45 -12.88
CA GLU A 107 -19.30 5.42 -12.22
C GLU A 107 -17.96 5.95 -11.71
N PHE A 108 -17.29 6.78 -12.51
CA PHE A 108 -16.02 7.40 -12.11
C PHE A 108 -16.16 8.30 -10.87
N GLU A 109 -17.27 9.04 -10.75
CA GLU A 109 -17.55 9.86 -9.57
C GLU A 109 -17.81 9.02 -8.31
N LYS A 110 -18.44 7.83 -8.45
CA LYS A 110 -18.57 6.89 -7.33
C LYS A 110 -17.20 6.38 -6.87
N MET A 111 -16.35 5.96 -7.79
CA MET A 111 -14.98 5.51 -7.48
C MET A 111 -14.16 6.58 -6.74
N ILE A 112 -14.29 7.85 -7.16
CA ILE A 112 -13.64 8.98 -6.49
C ILE A 112 -14.13 9.11 -5.04
N LYS A 113 -15.45 9.09 -4.82
CA LYS A 113 -16.06 9.24 -3.49
C LYS A 113 -15.66 8.11 -2.55
N GLU A 114 -15.62 6.87 -3.03
CA GLU A 114 -15.17 5.71 -2.25
C GLU A 114 -13.71 5.86 -1.80
N THR A 115 -12.84 6.28 -2.73
CA THR A 115 -11.42 6.49 -2.43
C THR A 115 -11.21 7.61 -1.41
N GLU A 116 -11.97 8.70 -1.48
CA GLU A 116 -11.88 9.81 -0.53
C GLU A 116 -12.42 9.45 0.85
N LYS A 117 -13.50 8.66 0.91
CA LYS A 117 -14.06 8.11 2.16
C LYS A 117 -13.06 7.19 2.86
N ASN A 118 -12.32 6.39 2.10
CA ASN A 118 -11.31 5.47 2.63
C ASN A 118 -10.02 6.20 3.03
N GLY A 119 -9.63 7.27 2.32
CA GLY A 119 -8.42 8.06 2.62
C GLY A 119 -8.56 9.10 3.75
N ARG A 120 -9.78 9.43 4.19
CA ARG A 120 -10.06 10.34 5.33
C ARG A 120 -10.20 9.62 6.69
N ARG A 121 -10.21 8.29 6.71
CA ARG A 121 -10.10 7.48 7.93
C ARG A 121 -8.65 7.24 8.29
#